data_AF-A0A850NVS1-F1
#
_entry.id   AF-A0A850NVS1-F1
#
_cell.length_a   1.000
_cell.length_b   1.000
_cell.length_c   1.000
_cell.angle_alpha   90.00
_cell.angle_beta   90.00
_cell.angle_gamma   90.00
#
_symmetry.space_group_name_H-M   'P 1'
#
loop_
_entity.id
_entity.type
_entity.pdbx_description
1 polymer ?
#
loop_
_entity_poly.entity_id
_entity_poly.type
_entity_poly.pdbx_seq_one_letter_code
_entity_poly.pdbx_strand_id
1 'polypeptide(L)' 'MLGIGRKTSTSNTPAGDGRTLRVGVIGAGHFGRFHTLKVAASPRATLCGLADPDTTRAAGVAAEA' A
#
# COMPACT_ATOMS: atom_id res chain seq x y z
N MET A 1 11.45 -38.89 5.47
CA MET A 1 11.93 -37.77 6.30
C MET A 1 12.55 -36.72 5.38
N LEU A 2 11.81 -35.67 5.04
CA LEU A 2 12.32 -34.35 4.59
C LEU A 2 11.10 -33.42 4.46
N GLY A 3 10.95 -32.53 5.43
CA GLY A 3 9.85 -31.56 5.51
C GLY A 3 10.01 -30.46 4.46
N ILE A 4 8.98 -30.28 3.65
CA ILE A 4 8.88 -29.19 2.66
C ILE A 4 8.61 -27.91 3.46
N GLY A 5 9.58 -26.99 3.43
CA GLY A 5 9.58 -25.74 4.19
C GLY A 5 8.38 -24.86 3.87
N ARG A 6 7.63 -24.54 4.93
CA ARG A 6 6.58 -23.52 4.97
C ARG A 6 7.14 -22.16 4.54
N LYS A 7 6.74 -21.65 3.37
CA LYS A 7 6.96 -20.23 3.04
C LYS A 7 6.08 -19.38 3.96
N THR A 8 6.64 -18.93 5.09
CA THR A 8 5.99 -17.94 5.95
C THR A 8 6.17 -16.55 5.34
N SER A 9 5.34 -16.20 4.34
CA SER A 9 5.20 -14.78 3.97
C SER A 9 4.23 -14.12 4.96
N THR A 10 4.75 -13.70 6.11
CA THR A 10 4.06 -12.72 6.95
C THR A 10 4.19 -11.34 6.31
N SER A 11 3.51 -11.12 5.18
CA SER A 11 3.15 -9.76 4.80
C SER A 11 1.89 -9.44 5.59
N ASN A 12 2.01 -8.60 6.62
CA ASN A 12 0.86 -8.04 7.33
C ASN A 12 0.13 -7.01 6.45
N THR A 13 -0.22 -7.40 5.22
CA THR A 13 -1.17 -6.68 4.37
C THR A 13 -2.53 -7.26 4.72
N PRO A 14 -3.54 -6.46 5.06
CA PRO A 14 -4.88 -6.99 5.25
C PRO A 14 -5.26 -7.74 3.97
N ALA A 15 -5.36 -9.06 4.08
CA ALA A 15 -5.76 -9.91 2.97
C ALA A 15 -7.24 -9.60 2.72
N GLY A 16 -7.48 -8.66 1.80
CA GLY A 16 -8.78 -8.50 1.19
C GLY A 16 -9.27 -9.85 0.65
N ASP A 17 -10.59 -10.02 0.53
CA ASP A 17 -11.35 -11.23 0.19
C ASP A 17 -11.02 -11.91 -1.16
N GLY A 18 -9.84 -11.67 -1.74
CA GLY A 18 -9.43 -12.09 -3.08
C GLY A 18 -9.88 -11.12 -4.18
N ARG A 19 -10.66 -10.08 -3.87
CA ARG A 19 -11.17 -9.10 -4.85
C ARG A 19 -10.73 -7.65 -4.60
N THR A 20 -9.84 -7.42 -3.64
CA THR A 20 -9.33 -6.09 -3.31
C THR A 20 -8.18 -5.68 -4.23
N LEU A 21 -8.31 -4.52 -4.88
CA LEU A 21 -7.30 -3.98 -5.79
C LEU A 21 -6.11 -3.42 -5.02
N ARG A 22 -4.91 -3.93 -5.30
CA ARG A 22 -3.65 -3.42 -4.73
C ARG A 22 -3.18 -2.24 -5.56
N VAL A 23 -2.93 -1.10 -4.93
CA VAL A 23 -2.58 0.15 -5.63
C VAL A 23 -1.32 0.74 -5.04
N GLY A 24 -0.36 1.08 -5.91
CA GLY A 24 0.77 1.93 -5.59
C GLY A 24 0.60 3.31 -6.22
N VAL A 25 1.00 4.36 -5.51
CA VAL A 25 0.95 5.75 -5.99
C VAL A 25 2.37 6.25 -6.23
N ILE A 26 2.62 6.86 -7.40
CA ILE A 26 3.90 7.51 -7.73
C ILE A 26 3.64 9.02 -7.84
N GLY A 27 4.34 9.78 -7.00
CA GLY A 27 4.16 11.22 -6.79
C GLY A 27 3.28 11.51 -5.57
N ALA A 28 3.79 12.32 -4.64
CA ALA A 28 3.12 12.83 -3.44
C ALA A 28 2.78 14.34 -3.56
N GLY A 29 2.75 14.86 -4.79
CA GLY A 29 2.28 16.21 -5.10
C GLY A 29 0.76 16.38 -4.92
N HIS A 30 0.22 17.48 -5.43
CA HIS A 30 -1.18 17.88 -5.18
C HIS A 30 -2.19 16.77 -5.52
N PHE A 31 -2.10 16.17 -6.70
CA PHE A 31 -2.98 15.07 -7.09
C PHE A 31 -2.63 13.75 -6.40
N GLY A 32 -1.34 13.49 -6.19
CA GLY A 32 -0.84 12.27 -5.56
C GLY A 32 -1.40 12.07 -4.17
N ARG A 33 -1.33 13.11 -3.33
CA ARG A 33 -1.90 13.11 -1.98
C ARG A 33 -3.37 12.68 -1.96
N PHE A 34 -4.21 13.29 -2.80
CA PHE A 34 -5.62 12.93 -2.84
C PHE A 34 -5.88 11.51 -3.34
N HIS A 35 -5.07 11.00 -4.27
CA HIS A 35 -5.21 9.61 -4.72
C HIS A 35 -4.80 8.63 -3.63
N THR A 36 -3.71 8.90 -2.92
CA THR A 36 -3.29 8.11 -1.75
C THR A 36 -4.40 8.01 -0.72
N LEU A 37 -4.98 9.15 -0.30
CA LEU A 37 -6.06 9.20 0.68
C LEU A 37 -7.33 8.46 0.21
N LYS A 38 -7.72 8.62 -1.06
CA LYS A 38 -8.89 7.93 -1.62
C LYS A 38 -8.69 6.42 -1.72
N VAL A 39 -7.49 5.98 -2.08
CA VAL A 39 -7.14 4.55 -2.14
C VAL A 39 -7.15 3.95 -0.73
N ALA A 40 -6.58 4.64 0.25
CA ALA A 40 -6.54 4.18 1.65
C ALA A 40 -7.95 4.08 2.27
N ALA A 41 -8.84 5.03 1.96
CA ALA A 41 -10.22 5.01 2.42
C ALA A 41 -11.13 4.02 1.67
N SER A 42 -10.66 3.39 0.59
CA SER A 42 -11.51 2.54 -0.26
C SER A 42 -11.67 1.14 0.34
N PRO A 43 -12.90 0.63 0.55
CA PRO A 43 -13.11 -0.74 1.00
C PRO A 43 -12.76 -1.78 -0.07
N ARG A 44 -12.57 -1.34 -1.33
CA ARG A 44 -12.26 -2.21 -2.48
C ARG A 44 -10.79 -2.15 -2.90
N ALA A 45 -9.98 -1.34 -2.23
CA ALA A 45 -8.57 -1.21 -2.56
C ALA A 45 -7.67 -1.29 -1.31
N THR A 46 -6.39 -1.56 -1.55
CA THR A 46 -5.36 -1.51 -0.52
C THR A 46 -4.20 -0.69 -1.05
N LEU A 47 -3.89 0.40 -0.37
CA LEU A 47 -2.68 1.17 -0.63
C LEU A 47 -1.47 0.33 -0.24
N CYS A 48 -0.64 -0.02 -1.21
CA CYS A 48 0.52 -0.89 -1.02
C CYS A 48 1.85 -0.12 -1.03
N GLY A 49 1.85 1.13 -1.47
CA GLY A 49 3.04 1.98 -1.44
C GLY A 49 2.81 3.36 -2.04
N LEU A 50 3.63 4.32 -1.59
CA LEU A 50 3.72 5.67 -2.12
C LEU A 50 5.19 6.00 -2.35
N ALA A 51 5.55 6.41 -3.56
CA ALA A 51 6.91 6.82 -3.90
C ALA A 51 6.92 8.26 -4.43
N ASP A 52 7.86 9.07 -3.96
CA ASP A 52 8.15 10.42 -4.47
C ASP A 52 9.67 10.65 -4.36
N PRO A 53 10.30 11.42 -5.27
CA PRO A 53 11.71 11.81 -5.13
C PRO A 53 12.01 12.50 -3.79
N ASP A 54 11.05 13.26 -3.25
CA ASP A 54 11.11 13.84 -1.91
C ASP A 54 10.54 12.83 -0.90
N THR A 55 11.44 12.07 -0.26
CA THR A 55 11.06 11.01 0.69
C THR A 55 10.34 11.55 1.92
N THR A 56 10.64 12.79 2.33
CA THR A 56 9.96 13.45 3.46
C THR A 56 8.51 13.75 3.10
N ARG A 57 8.26 14.23 1.87
CA ARG A 57 6.89 14.44 1.37
C ARG A 57 6.12 13.12 1.25
N ALA A 58 6.75 12.08 0.70
CA ALA A 58 6.12 10.76 0.63
C ALA A 58 5.74 10.24 2.02
N ALA A 59 6.65 10.33 3.00
CA ALA A 59 6.38 9.90 4.37
C ALA A 59 5.25 10.72 5.03
N GLY A 60 5.24 12.04 4.84
CA GLY A 60 4.18 12.91 5.35
C GLY A 60 2.81 12.53 4.81
N VAL A 61 2.69 12.36 3.48
CA VAL A 61 1.42 11.96 2.86
C VAL A 61 1.01 10.53 3.25
N ALA A 62 1.97 9.61 3.38
CA ALA A 62 1.68 8.24 3.81
C ALA A 62 1.15 8.18 5.26
N ALA A 63 1.58 9.08 6.13
CA ALA A 63 1.09 9.16 7.51
C ALA A 63 -0.34 9.72 7.63
N GLU A 64 -0.84 10.41 6.60
CA GLU A 64 -2.22 10.90 6.55
C GLU A 64 -3.23 9.84 6.07
N ALA A 65 -2.75 8.76 5.46
CA ALA A 65 -3.53 7.74 4.75
C ALA A 65 -3.76 6.49 5.60
#